data_AF-A0A1V9YV79-F1
#
_entry.id   AF-A0A1V9YV79-F1
#
_cell.length_a   1.000
_cell.length_b   1.000
_cell.length_c   1.000
_cell.angle_alpha   90.00
_cell.angle_beta   90.00
_cell.angle_gamma   90.00
#
_symmetry.space_group_name_H-M   'P 1'
#
loop_
_entity.id
_entity.type
_entity.pdbx_description
1 polymer ?
#
loop_
_entity_poly.entity_id
_entity_poly.type
_entity_poly.pdbx_seq_one_letter_code
_entity_poly.pdbx_strand_id
1 'polypeptide(L)'
;MSSPVVYEVVVRCELDTTDRLNEYMRNRHLPQILATGCFASIEFEQNSPDSFRTRYKADSQADLDRYLKEHTGEMREDFMAHFPSGIKAVERVNWNVLQTFQRQ
;
A
#
# COMPACT_ATOMS: atom_id res chain seq x y z
N MET A 1 2.04 -3.07 -25.51
CA MET A 1 1.09 -3.64 -24.54
C MET A 1 1.54 -3.16 -23.18
N SER A 2 0.65 -2.64 -22.35
CA SER A 2 1.00 -2.23 -21.00
C SER A 2 1.06 -3.47 -20.11
N SER A 3 2.14 -3.63 -19.34
CA SER A 3 2.27 -4.73 -18.37
C SER A 3 1.85 -4.23 -16.99
N PRO A 4 1.11 -5.05 -16.21
CA PRO A 4 0.75 -4.70 -14.86
C PRO A 4 2.00 -4.57 -13.97
N VAL A 5 1.89 -3.71 -12.97
CA VAL A 5 2.95 -3.50 -11.97
C VAL A 5 2.37 -3.68 -10.57
N VAL A 6 3.22 -4.05 -9.63
CA VAL A 6 2.88 -4.09 -8.20
C VAL A 6 3.77 -3.11 -7.45
N TYR A 7 3.14 -2.15 -6.80
CA TYR A 7 3.79 -1.35 -5.77
C TYR A 7 3.58 -2.06 -4.43
N GLU A 8 4.67 -2.37 -3.74
CA GLU A 8 4.63 -3.04 -2.44
C GLU A 8 5.15 -2.10 -1.36
N VAL A 9 4.44 -2.05 -0.23
CA VAL A 9 4.84 -1.27 0.94
C VAL A 9 4.81 -2.20 2.16
N VAL A 10 5.92 -2.26 2.89
CA VAL A 10 6.00 -2.95 4.17
C VAL A 10 6.13 -1.90 5.27
N VAL A 11 5.28 -2.00 6.28
CA VAL A 11 5.29 -1.12 7.46
C VAL A 11 5.55 -1.96 8.70
N ARG A 12 6.60 -1.62 9.45
CA ARG A 12 6.89 -2.18 10.77
C ARG A 12 6.58 -1.15 11.83
N CYS A 13 5.94 -1.58 12.93
CA CYS A 13 5.49 -0.69 13.99
C CYS A 13 5.80 -1.23 15.40
N GLU A 14 5.45 -0.46 16.42
CA GLU A 14 5.42 -0.90 17.81
C GLU A 14 4.17 -1.77 18.07
N LEU A 15 4.26 -2.69 19.03
CA LEU A 15 3.17 -3.64 19.30
C LEU A 15 1.90 -2.93 19.78
N ASP A 16 2.02 -1.85 20.55
CA ASP A 16 0.91 -1.03 21.01
C ASP A 16 0.25 -0.19 19.88
N THR A 17 0.95 -0.03 18.75
CA THR A 17 0.47 0.71 17.57
C THR A 17 -0.26 -0.20 16.58
N THR A 18 -0.09 -1.52 16.72
CA THR A 18 -0.53 -2.55 15.76
C THR A 18 -2.02 -2.50 15.46
N ASP A 19 -2.88 -2.54 16.49
CA ASP A 19 -4.33 -2.60 16.31
C ASP A 19 -4.86 -1.33 15.64
N ARG A 20 -4.35 -0.18 16.08
CA ARG A 20 -4.70 1.13 15.53
C ARG A 20 -4.25 1.29 14.08
N LEU A 21 -3.07 0.80 13.74
CA LEU A 21 -2.57 0.79 12.36
C LEU A 21 -3.43 -0.11 11.47
N ASN A 22 -3.73 -1.33 11.91
CA ASN A 22 -4.58 -2.27 11.17
C ASN A 22 -5.97 -1.67 10.88
N GLU A 23 -6.60 -1.07 11.90
CA GLU A 23 -7.91 -0.44 11.76
C GLU A 23 -7.86 0.76 10.79
N TYR A 24 -6.90 1.67 10.97
CA TYR A 24 -6.73 2.82 10.10
C TYR A 24 -6.49 2.43 8.64
N MET A 25 -5.62 1.44 8.40
CA MET A 25 -5.30 0.98 7.06
C MET A 25 -6.54 0.42 6.36
N ARG A 26 -7.30 -0.44 7.05
CA ARG A 26 -8.47 -1.11 6.47
C ARG A 26 -9.69 -0.20 6.29
N ASN A 27 -9.91 0.72 7.21
CA ASN A 27 -11.15 1.50 7.25
C ASN A 27 -11.03 2.90 6.65
N ARG A 28 -9.81 3.40 6.41
CA ARG A 28 -9.58 4.75 5.88
C ARG A 28 -8.57 4.76 4.73
N HIS A 29 -7.32 4.39 5.02
CA HIS A 29 -6.21 4.66 4.11
C HIS A 29 -6.31 3.88 2.80
N LEU A 30 -6.46 2.55 2.87
CA LEU A 30 -6.50 1.71 1.68
C LEU A 30 -7.78 1.92 0.84
N PRO A 31 -8.97 2.09 1.44
CA PRO A 31 -10.15 2.49 0.66
C PRO A 31 -9.96 3.81 -0.10
N GLN A 32 -9.33 4.82 0.52
CA GLN A 32 -9.06 6.11 -0.13
C GLN A 32 -8.05 5.96 -1.28
N ILE A 33 -7.00 5.16 -1.10
CA ILE A 33 -6.04 4.87 -2.17
C ILE A 33 -6.73 4.14 -3.33
N LEU A 34 -7.59 3.15 -3.06
CA LEU A 34 -8.33 2.46 -4.11
C LEU A 34 -9.25 3.41 -4.89
N ALA A 35 -9.89 4.35 -4.19
CA ALA A 35 -10.77 5.35 -4.79
C ALA A 35 -10.07 6.34 -5.74
N THR A 36 -8.74 6.43 -5.73
CA THR A 36 -7.97 7.21 -6.73
C THR A 36 -8.12 6.65 -8.15
N GLY A 37 -8.53 5.38 -8.28
CA GLY A 37 -8.63 4.69 -9.57
C GLY A 37 -7.27 4.41 -10.24
N CYS A 38 -6.17 4.51 -9.51
CA CYS A 38 -4.82 4.17 -10.01
C CYS A 38 -4.46 2.69 -9.81
N PHE A 39 -5.23 1.96 -9.02
CA PHE A 39 -4.99 0.55 -8.71
C PHE A 39 -6.23 -0.29 -9.00
N ALA A 40 -6.02 -1.44 -9.64
CA ALA A 40 -7.07 -2.43 -9.91
C ALA A 40 -7.41 -3.24 -8.65
N SER A 41 -6.43 -3.47 -7.77
CA SER A 41 -6.64 -4.17 -6.50
C SER A 41 -5.60 -3.80 -5.46
N ILE A 42 -5.95 -3.98 -4.19
CA ILE A 42 -5.06 -3.80 -3.04
C ILE A 42 -5.20 -5.03 -2.13
N GLU A 43 -4.07 -5.66 -1.80
CA GLU A 43 -3.99 -6.72 -0.80
C GLU A 43 -3.30 -6.16 0.45
N PHE A 44 -3.90 -6.35 1.62
CA PHE A 44 -3.32 -5.96 2.91
C PHE A 44 -3.13 -7.20 3.78
N GLU A 45 -1.89 -7.43 4.21
CA GLU A 45 -1.42 -8.69 4.77
C GLU A 45 -0.54 -8.43 6.00
N GLN A 46 -0.39 -9.44 6.83
CA GLN A 46 0.41 -9.38 8.05
C GLN A 46 1.20 -10.68 8.17
N ASN A 47 2.51 -10.59 8.48
CA ASN A 47 3.35 -11.77 8.70
C ASN A 47 3.80 -11.94 10.17
N SER A 48 3.85 -10.85 10.94
CA SER A 48 4.00 -10.83 12.40
C SER A 48 3.11 -9.73 12.98
N PRO A 49 2.79 -9.74 14.28
CA PRO A 49 1.92 -8.73 14.88
C PRO A 49 2.33 -7.30 14.52
N ASP A 50 3.62 -7.01 14.49
CA ASP A 50 4.17 -5.68 14.25
C ASP A 50 4.57 -5.38 12.79
N SER A 51 4.27 -6.25 11.83
CA SER A 51 4.74 -6.14 10.44
C SER A 51 3.63 -6.41 9.43
N PHE A 52 3.30 -5.37 8.69
CA PHE A 52 2.25 -5.36 7.68
C PHE A 52 2.83 -5.18 6.29
N ARG A 53 2.22 -5.82 5.30
CA ARG A 53 2.51 -5.66 3.88
C ARG A 53 1.27 -5.22 3.14
N THR A 54 1.42 -4.25 2.25
CA THR A 54 0.39 -3.87 1.28
C THR A 54 0.91 -4.03 -0.13
N ARG A 55 0.15 -4.72 -0.98
CA ARG A 55 0.44 -4.88 -2.41
C ARG A 55 -0.64 -4.16 -3.21
N TYR A 56 -0.23 -3.11 -3.92
CA TYR A 56 -1.09 -2.33 -4.80
C TYR A 56 -0.83 -2.75 -6.24
N LYS A 57 -1.82 -3.34 -6.90
CA LYS A 57 -1.69 -3.78 -8.29
C LYS A 57 -2.26 -2.70 -9.22
N ALA A 58 -1.42 -2.18 -10.11
CA ALA A 58 -1.84 -1.28 -11.18
C ALA A 58 -1.83 -2.01 -12.52
N ASP A 59 -2.74 -1.62 -13.42
CA ASP A 59 -2.80 -2.19 -14.77
C ASP A 59 -1.65 -1.72 -15.67
N SER A 60 -0.97 -0.64 -15.27
CA SER A 60 0.15 -0.06 -16.01
C SER A 60 1.15 0.69 -15.13
N GLN A 61 2.37 0.88 -15.65
CA GLN A 61 3.34 1.81 -15.06
C GLN A 61 2.82 3.25 -15.05
N ALA A 62 2.06 3.68 -16.07
CA ALA A 62 1.51 5.03 -16.13
C ALA A 62 0.51 5.32 -15.00
N ASP A 63 -0.29 4.32 -14.59
CA ASP A 63 -1.18 4.46 -13.44
C ASP A 63 -0.41 4.56 -12.12
N LEU A 64 0.66 3.78 -11.96
CA LEU A 64 1.56 3.91 -10.81
C LEU A 64 2.23 5.29 -10.77
N ASP A 65 2.73 5.77 -11.91
CA ASP A 65 3.38 7.07 -12.00
C ASP A 65 2.41 8.21 -11.66
N ARG A 66 1.15 8.12 -12.13
CA ARG A 66 0.08 9.04 -11.76
C ARG A 66 -0.15 9.04 -10.24
N TYR A 67 -0.28 7.87 -9.61
CA TYR A 67 -0.42 7.77 -8.17
C TYR A 67 0.76 8.37 -7.38
N LEU A 68 1.99 8.08 -7.82
CA LEU A 68 3.20 8.60 -7.19
C LEU A 68 3.32 10.11 -7.30
N LYS A 69 2.88 10.67 -8.44
CA LYS A 69 2.93 12.10 -8.72
C LYS A 69 1.80 12.89 -8.04
N GLU A 70 0.58 12.38 -8.09
CA GLU A 70 -0.63 13.18 -7.79
C GLU A 70 -1.21 12.90 -6.40
N HIS A 71 -0.99 11.71 -5.82
CA HIS A 71 -1.69 11.31 -4.59
C HIS A 71 -0.76 11.00 -3.42
N THR A 72 0.48 10.59 -3.69
CA THR A 72 1.38 10.09 -2.64
C THR A 72 1.76 11.15 -1.60
N GLY A 73 1.77 12.43 -1.96
CA GLY A 73 2.02 13.54 -1.02
C GLY A 73 0.97 13.59 0.09
N GLU A 74 -0.28 13.83 -0.28
CA GLU A 74 -1.42 13.92 0.64
C GLU A 74 -1.60 12.63 1.47
N MET A 75 -1.45 11.45 0.83
CA MET A 75 -1.58 10.17 1.53
C MET A 75 -0.52 9.95 2.60
N ARG A 76 0.72 10.42 2.36
CA ARG A 76 1.80 10.35 3.35
C ARG A 76 1.56 11.34 4.49
N GLU A 77 1.09 12.53 4.19
CA GLU A 77 0.78 13.54 5.21
C GLU A 77 -0.36 13.06 6.14
N ASP A 78 -1.45 12.53 5.61
CA ASP A 78 -2.54 11.95 6.41
C ASP A 78 -2.03 10.79 7.29
N PHE A 79 -1.23 9.90 6.71
CA PHE A 79 -0.62 8.79 7.47
C PHE A 79 0.25 9.30 8.62
N MET A 80 1.14 10.26 8.38
CA MET A 80 2.01 10.82 9.41
C MET A 80 1.24 11.59 10.49
N ALA A 81 0.15 12.26 10.13
CA ALA A 81 -0.73 12.94 11.09
C ALA A 81 -1.41 11.94 12.05
N HIS A 82 -1.76 10.75 11.56
CA HIS A 82 -2.32 9.70 12.42
C HIS A 82 -1.23 8.94 13.19
N PHE A 83 -0.02 8.80 12.65
CA PHE A 83 1.07 8.03 13.26
C PHE A 83 2.34 8.89 13.44
N PRO A 84 2.30 9.91 14.33
CA PRO A 84 3.48 10.73 14.62
C PRO A 84 4.59 9.93 15.33
N SER A 85 4.24 8.81 15.94
CA SER A 85 5.14 7.84 16.58
C SER A 85 4.61 6.42 16.40
N GLY A 86 5.43 5.43 16.78
CA GLY A 86 5.05 4.01 16.75
C GLY A 86 5.34 3.30 15.43
N ILE A 87 5.72 4.02 14.37
CA ILE A 87 6.20 3.40 13.12
C ILE A 87 7.73 3.31 13.18
N LYS A 88 8.26 2.10 12.98
CA LYS A 88 9.70 1.80 13.05
C LYS A 88 10.39 1.85 11.69
N ALA A 89 9.72 1.34 10.67
CA ALA A 89 10.27 1.29 9.31
C ALA A 89 9.16 1.26 8.27
N VAL A 90 9.43 1.85 7.11
CA VAL A 90 8.60 1.74 5.92
C VAL A 90 9.48 1.45 4.71
N GLU A 91 9.28 0.29 4.10
CA GLU A 91 10.03 -0.19 2.94
C GLU A 91 9.12 -0.21 1.71
N ARG A 92 9.68 0.01 0.52
CA ARG A 92 8.92 0.17 -0.72
C ARG A 92 9.64 -0.49 -1.89
N VAL A 93 8.91 -1.24 -2.70
CA VAL A 93 9.46 -1.89 -3.91
C VAL A 93 8.43 -1.82 -5.05
N ASN A 94 8.92 -1.59 -6.27
CA ASN A 94 8.12 -1.66 -7.49
C ASN A 94 8.49 -2.93 -8.26
N TRP A 95 7.48 -3.71 -8.63
CA TRP A 95 7.63 -4.97 -9.33
C TRP A 95 6.96 -4.91 -10.71
N ASN A 96 7.67 -5.37 -11.74
CA ASN A 96 7.04 -5.66 -13.02
C ASN A 96 6.41 -7.05 -12.95
N VAL A 97 5.11 -7.15 -13.23
CA VAL A 97 4.42 -8.45 -13.25
C VAL A 97 4.75 -9.15 -14.56
N LEU A 98 5.55 -10.22 -14.48
CA LEU A 98 5.91 -11.02 -15.65
C LEU A 98 4.80 -12.02 -16.04
N GLN A 99 4.12 -12.59 -15.05
CA GLN A 99 3.06 -13.57 -15.25
C GLN A 99 2.17 -13.65 -14.00
N THR A 100 0.87 -13.91 -14.17
CA THR A 100 -0.04 -14.33 -13.10
C THR A 100 -0.67 -15.66 -13.48
N PHE A 101 -0.70 -16.61 -12.54
CA PHE A 101 -1.40 -17.88 -12.71
C PHE A 101 -2.69 -17.84 -11.89
N GLN A 102 -3.80 -18.33 -12.46
CA GLN A 102 -5.10 -18.44 -11.81
C GLN A 102 -5.58 -19.88 -11.96
N ARG A 103 -6.22 -20.42 -10.92
CA ARG A 103 -6.88 -21.72 -11.03
C ARG A 103 -8.10 -21.55 -11.96
N GLN A 104 -8.24 -22.44 -12.93
CA GLN A 104 -9.43 -22.55 -13.77
C GLN A 104 -10.60 -23.14 -13.00
#